data_AF-A0A1F8PCU0-F1
#
_entry.id   AF-A0A1F8PCU0-F1
#
_cell.length_a   1.000
_cell.length_b   1.000
_cell.length_c   1.000
_cell.angle_alpha   90.00
_cell.angle_beta   90.00
_cell.angle_gamma   90.00
#
_symmetry.space_group_name_H-M   'P 1'
#
loop_
_entity.id
_entity.type
_entity.pdbx_description
1 polymer ?
#
loop_
_entity_poly.entity_id
_entity_poly.type
_entity_poly.pdbx_seq_one_letter_code
_entity_poly.pdbx_strand_id
1 'polypeptide(L)' 'MLQYWVEHNREHSHEFKEWADKARVLGEDDVAGEILQAARAIDKATVILSKSLERLEEA' A
#
# COMPACT_ATOMS: atom_id res chain seq x y z
N MET A 1 13.38 2.17 12.55
CA MET A 1 12.02 2.73 12.36
C MET A 1 11.61 2.77 10.90
N LEU A 2 12.32 3.46 9.98
CA LEU A 2 11.89 3.57 8.56
C LEU A 2 11.67 2.21 7.86
N GLN A 3 12.57 1.24 8.07
CA GLN A 3 12.39 -0.13 7.57
C GLN A 3 11.07 -0.78 8.02
N TYR A 4 10.68 -0.57 9.27
CA TYR A 4 9.41 -1.07 9.81
C TYR A 4 8.21 -0.44 9.08
N TRP A 5 8.23 0.86 8.82
CA TRP A 5 7.18 1.53 8.04
C TRP A 5 7.10 1.03 6.60
N VAL A 6 8.24 0.76 5.96
CA VAL A 6 8.27 0.17 4.61
C VAL A 6 7.58 -1.19 4.60
N GLU A 7 7.86 -2.04 5.58
CA GLU A 7 7.25 -3.36 5.65
C GLU A 7 5.75 -3.27 5.98
N HIS A 8 5.37 -2.47 6.97
CA HIS A 8 3.97 -2.33 7.37
C HIS A 8 3.09 -1.73 6.26
N ASN A 9 3.62 -0.83 5.44
CA ASN A 9 2.90 -0.33 4.28
C ASN A 9 2.59 -1.42 3.25
N ARG A 10 3.45 -2.45 3.11
CA ARG A 10 3.20 -3.58 2.22
C ARG A 10 2.04 -4.44 2.73
N GLU A 11 1.98 -4.66 4.04
CA GLU A 11 0.87 -5.35 4.70
C GLU A 11 -0.45 -4.60 4.47
N HIS A 12 -0.48 -3.30 4.73
CA HIS A 12 -1.66 -2.47 4.47
C HIS A 12 -2.10 -2.46 3.00
N SER A 13 -1.14 -2.36 2.06
CA SER A 13 -1.45 -2.45 0.62
C SER A 13 -2.14 -3.77 0.27
N HIS A 14 -1.65 -4.87 0.84
CA HIS A 14 -2.23 -6.19 0.64
C HIS A 14 -3.65 -6.26 1.22
N GLU A 15 -3.84 -5.86 2.48
CA GLU A 15 -5.15 -5.83 3.13
C GLU A 15 -6.17 -4.96 2.37
N PHE A 16 -5.75 -3.80 1.86
CA PHE A 16 -6.60 -2.95 1.06
C PHE A 16 -7.06 -3.65 -0.23
N LYS A 17 -6.15 -4.36 -0.91
CA LYS A 17 -6.51 -5.14 -2.11
C LYS A 17 -7.54 -6.23 -1.79
N GLU A 18 -7.37 -6.94 -0.66
CA GLU A 18 -8.37 -7.93 -0.21
C GLU A 18 -9.73 -7.29 0.09
N TRP A 19 -9.75 -6.11 0.70
CA TRP A 19 -10.99 -5.37 0.98
C TRP A 19 -11.66 -4.86 -0.29
N ALA A 20 -10.89 -4.42 -1.28
CA ALA A 20 -11.43 -4.06 -2.58
C ALA A 20 -12.07 -5.26 -3.29
N ASP A 21 -11.46 -6.45 -3.21
CA ASP A 21 -12.04 -7.66 -3.78
C ASP A 21 -13.32 -8.08 -3.03
N LYS A 22 -13.37 -7.94 -1.71
CA LYS A 22 -14.60 -8.13 -0.93
C LYS A 22 -15.70 -7.15 -1.36
N ALA A 23 -15.38 -5.87 -1.57
CA ALA A 23 -16.33 -4.86 -2.03
C ALA A 23 -16.89 -5.20 -3.43
N ARG A 24 -16.05 -5.67 -4.36
CA ARG A 24 -16.50 -6.17 -5.67
C ARG A 24 -17.47 -7.35 -5.56
N VAL A 25 -17.18 -8.31 -4.68
CA VAL A 25 -18.07 -9.47 -4.46
C VAL A 25 -19.45 -9.02 -3.94
N LEU A 26 -19.52 -7.89 -3.23
CA LEU A 26 -20.76 -7.29 -2.75
C LEU A 26 -21.48 -6.42 -3.79
N GLY A 27 -20.90 -6.22 -4.98
CA GLY A 27 -21.44 -5.35 -6.03
C GLY A 27 -21.12 -3.86 -5.85
N GLU A 28 -20.22 -3.52 -4.93
CA GLU A 28 -19.82 -2.15 -4.61
C GLU A 28 -18.56 -1.74 -5.39
N ASP A 29 -18.69 -1.63 -6.72
CA ASP A 29 -17.55 -1.39 -7.62
C ASP A 29 -16.86 -0.03 -7.38
N ASP A 30 -17.62 1.02 -7.06
CA ASP A 30 -17.08 2.35 -6.77
C ASP A 30 -16.22 2.33 -5.48
N VAL A 31 -16.73 1.70 -4.42
CA VAL A 31 -15.99 1.52 -3.15
C VAL A 31 -14.73 0.70 -3.36
N ALA A 32 -14.81 -0.39 -4.15
CA ALA A 32 -13.63 -1.16 -4.51
C ALA A 32 -12.58 -0.30 -5.26
N GLY A 33 -13.03 0.59 -6.14
CA GLY A 33 -12.20 1.55 -6.86
C GLY A 33 -11.46 2.50 -5.93
N GLU A 34 -12.16 3.07 -4.95
CA GLU A 34 -11.60 3.95 -3.92
C GLU A 34 -10.56 3.23 -3.04
N ILE A 35 -10.87 2.02 -2.57
CA ILE A 35 -9.95 1.22 -1.76
C ILE A 35 -8.68 0.86 -2.57
N LEU A 36 -8.84 0.49 -3.85
CA LEU A 36 -7.67 0.25 -4.72
C LEU A 36 -6.85 1.52 -4.97
N GLN A 37 -7.48 2.70 -4.98
CA GLN A 37 -6.76 3.96 -5.06
C GLN A 37 -5.90 4.18 -3.81
N ALA A 38 -6.43 3.90 -2.63
CA ALA A 38 -5.67 3.94 -1.38
C ALA A 38 -4.48 2.95 -1.39
N ALA A 39 -4.69 1.72 -1.88
CA ALA A 39 -3.62 0.73 -2.03
C ALA A 39 -2.50 1.22 -2.97
N ARG A 40 -2.86 1.86 -4.10
CA ARG A 40 -1.87 2.45 -5.01
C ARG A 40 -1.10 3.61 -4.38
N ALA A 41 -1.78 4.43 -3.57
CA ALA A 41 -1.14 5.55 -2.88
C ALA A 41 -0.09 5.06 -1.88
N ILE A 42 -0.43 4.03 -1.08
CA ILE A 42 0.51 3.47 -0.11
C ILE A 42 1.66 2.72 -0.80
N ASP A 43 1.41 1.99 -1.90
CA ASP A 43 2.46 1.37 -2.72
C ASP A 43 3.47 2.42 -3.22
N LYS A 44 2.97 3.57 -3.70
CA LYS A 44 3.82 4.66 -4.18
C LYS A 44 4.65 5.27 -3.05
N ALA A 45 4.06 5.45 -1.87
CA ALA A 45 4.79 5.92 -0.69
C ALA A 45 5.90 4.93 -0.31
N THR A 46 5.59 3.63 -0.25
CA THR A 46 6.55 2.56 0.05
C THR A 46 7.75 2.60 -0.88
N VAL A 47 7.56 2.72 -2.19
CA VAL A 47 8.68 2.80 -3.15
C VAL A 47 9.60 3.99 -2.87
N ILE A 48 9.05 5.16 -2.54
CA ILE A 48 9.84 6.35 -2.21
C ILE A 48 10.62 6.13 -0.90
N LEU A 49 9.98 5.55 0.11
CA LEU A 49 10.60 5.28 1.41
C LEU A 49 11.69 4.21 1.29
N SER A 50 11.49 3.14 0.53
CA SER A 50 12.51 2.11 0.28
C SER A 50 13.76 2.70 -0.36
N LYS A 51 13.61 3.51 -1.43
CA LYS A 51 14.75 4.19 -2.06
C LYS A 51 15.47 5.15 -1.11
N SER A 52 14.72 5.80 -0.22
CA SER A 52 15.30 6.70 0.77
C SER A 52 16.09 5.93 1.83
N LEU A 53 15.60 4.76 2.25
CA LEU A 53 16.29 3.87 3.17
C LEU A 53 17.58 3.33 2.56
N GLU A 54 17.55 2.84 1.31
CA GLU A 54 18.75 2.37 0.59
C GLU A 54 19.85 3.44 0.58
N ARG A 55 19.50 4.69 0.22
CA ARG A 55 20.46 5.81 0.20
C ARG A 55 21.01 6.18 1.58
N LEU A 56 20.28 5.91 2.65
CA LEU A 56 20.74 6.16 4.03
C LEU A 56 21.67 5.04 4.51
N GLU A 57 21.51 3.82 4.01
CA GLU A 57 22.37 2.68 4.33
C GLU A 57 23.70 2.69 3.55
N GLU A 58 23.74 3.37 2.40
CA GLU A 58 24.95 3.59 1.59
C GLU A 58 25.82 4.78 2.06
N ALA A 59 25.33 5.60 2.99
CA ALA A 59 25.97 6.83 3.48
C ALA A 59 26.80 6.60 4.76
#